data_AF-A0A2E0AHK8-F1
#
_entry.id   AF-A0A2E0AHK8-F1
#
_cell.length_a   1.000
_cell.length_b   1.000
_cell.length_c   1.000
_cell.angle_alpha   90.00
_cell.angle_beta   90.00
_cell.angle_gamma   90.00
#
_symmetry.space_group_name_H-M   'P 1'
#
loop_
_entity.id
_entity.type
_entity.pdbx_description
1 polymer ?
#
loop_
_entity_poly.entity_id
_entity_poly.type
_entity_poly.pdbx_seq_one_letter_code
_entity_poly.pdbx_strand_id
1 'polypeptide(L)'
;MDYQAPKWIMLANDTYKKILNRKAVSLTKRDKRRGGSYQVKEAMNAIHLAFQNCQGSDPYDGMPLESQLLEIEDRAIQRITEIACKRQFRRMPTVAHITAEPVAQFEIVSRQTYDAKEGYSSEEFIDYCRAVVANSKKSKR
;
A
#
# COMPACT_ATOMS: atom_id res chain seq x y z
N MET A 1 4.98 -18.58 11.66
CA MET A 1 4.00 -18.12 10.66
C MET A 1 4.49 -18.59 9.32
N ASP A 2 3.63 -19.30 8.61
CA ASP A 2 3.88 -19.65 7.22
C ASP A 2 3.36 -18.49 6.36
N TYR A 3 4.27 -17.79 5.68
CA TYR A 3 3.94 -16.65 4.82
C TYR A 3 3.36 -17.14 3.49
N GLN A 4 2.17 -17.73 3.54
CA GLN A 4 1.46 -18.21 2.36
C GLN A 4 0.78 -17.04 1.65
N ALA A 5 0.85 -17.01 0.32
CA ALA A 5 0.18 -15.97 -0.45
C ALA A 5 -1.35 -16.09 -0.26
N PRO A 6 -2.06 -15.00 0.09
CA PRO A 6 -3.52 -14.97 0.05
C PRO A 6 -4.07 -15.35 -1.33
N LYS A 7 -5.29 -15.88 -1.38
CA LYS A 7 -5.92 -16.41 -2.62
C LYS A 7 -5.97 -15.43 -3.79
N TRP A 8 -6.06 -14.13 -3.53
CA TRP A 8 -6.13 -13.08 -4.54
C TRP A 8 -4.74 -12.68 -5.09
N ILE A 9 -3.66 -13.13 -4.43
CA ILE A 9 -2.29 -12.92 -4.89
C ILE A 9 -1.91 -14.08 -5.81
N MET A 10 -1.79 -13.79 -7.10
CA MET A 10 -1.43 -14.78 -8.13
C MET A 10 0.10 -14.98 -8.22
N LEU A 11 0.78 -15.10 -7.08
CA LEU A 11 2.23 -15.25 -7.00
C LEU A 11 2.59 -16.54 -6.26
N ALA A 12 3.73 -17.14 -6.63
CA ALA A 12 4.28 -18.25 -5.87
C ALA A 12 4.65 -17.81 -4.45
N ASN A 13 4.45 -18.70 -3.46
CA ASN A 13 4.69 -18.42 -2.04
C ASN A 13 6.11 -17.89 -1.77
N ASP A 14 7.13 -18.43 -2.45
CA ASP A 14 8.51 -17.98 -2.29
C ASP A 14 8.74 -16.57 -2.83
N THR A 15 8.11 -16.23 -3.96
CA THR A 15 8.17 -14.88 -4.55
C THR A 15 7.45 -13.89 -3.63
N TYR A 16 6.26 -14.25 -3.15
CA TYR A 16 5.50 -13.45 -2.19
C TYR A 16 6.33 -13.17 -0.92
N LYS A 17 6.95 -14.20 -0.34
CA LYS A 17 7.79 -14.06 0.85
C LYS A 17 9.01 -13.16 0.62
N LYS A 18 9.64 -13.23 -0.55
CA LYS A 18 10.76 -12.34 -0.93
C LYS A 18 10.31 -10.88 -1.01
N ILE A 19 9.19 -10.61 -1.68
CA ILE A 19 8.61 -9.26 -1.80
C ILE A 19 8.23 -8.73 -0.42
N LEU A 20 7.58 -9.54 0.41
CA LEU A 20 7.18 -9.20 1.77
C LEU A 20 8.38 -8.80 2.62
N ASN A 21 9.47 -9.59 2.60
CA ASN A 21 10.68 -9.29 3.35
C ASN A 21 11.34 -7.98 2.87
N ARG A 22 11.45 -7.76 1.55
CA ARG A 22 12.02 -6.52 1.00
C ARG A 22 11.22 -5.29 1.42
N LYS A 23 9.88 -5.35 1.33
CA LYS A 23 9.01 -4.24 1.77
C LYS A 23 9.15 -4.00 3.27
N ALA A 24 9.13 -5.06 4.09
CA ALA A 24 9.32 -4.96 5.54
C ALA A 24 10.67 -4.32 5.92
N VAL A 25 11.78 -4.77 5.33
CA VAL A 25 13.11 -4.20 5.59
C VAL A 25 13.18 -2.73 5.21
N SER A 26 12.63 -2.36 4.04
CA SER A 26 12.61 -0.97 3.57
C SER A 26 11.80 -0.06 4.50
N LEU A 27 10.60 -0.51 4.91
CA LEU A 27 9.73 0.22 5.82
C LEU A 27 10.35 0.36 7.21
N THR A 28 10.84 -0.73 7.81
CA THR A 28 11.52 -0.67 9.11
C THR A 28 12.71 0.28 9.07
N LYS A 29 13.51 0.28 7.99
CA LYS A 29 14.63 1.21 7.84
C LYS A 29 14.16 2.66 7.76
N ARG A 30 13.08 2.94 7.03
CA ARG A 30 12.48 4.29 6.92
C ARG A 30 11.95 4.76 8.27
N ASP A 31 11.23 3.90 8.97
CA ASP A 31 10.53 4.26 10.21
C ASP A 31 11.48 4.38 11.39
N LYS A 32 12.55 3.57 11.44
CA LYS A 32 13.64 3.76 12.42
C LYS A 32 14.26 5.16 12.33
N ARG A 33 14.38 5.74 11.13
CA ARG A 33 14.86 7.12 10.97
C ARG A 33 13.85 8.17 11.48
N ARG A 34 12.58 7.80 11.59
CA ARG A 34 11.49 8.64 12.13
C ARG A 34 11.24 8.37 13.62
N GLY A 35 12.04 7.53 14.28
CA GLY A 35 11.89 7.19 15.70
C GLY A 35 11.12 5.90 15.99
N GLY A 36 10.74 5.12 14.98
CA GLY A 36 10.09 3.81 15.16
C GLY A 36 11.01 2.75 15.79
N SER A 37 10.44 1.89 16.62
CA SER A 37 11.19 0.88 17.41
C SER A 37 10.93 -0.57 16.99
N TYR A 38 9.99 -0.82 16.08
CA TYR A 38 9.56 -2.17 15.73
C TYR A 38 10.61 -2.96 14.92
N GLN A 39 10.56 -4.28 15.02
CA GLN A 39 11.45 -5.20 14.33
C GLN A 39 10.94 -5.57 12.92
N VAL A 40 11.85 -5.98 12.03
CA VAL A 40 11.49 -6.41 10.66
C VAL A 40 10.48 -7.57 10.69
N LYS A 41 10.61 -8.50 11.65
CA LYS A 41 9.67 -9.62 11.80
C LYS A 41 8.25 -9.15 12.15
N GLU A 42 8.13 -8.15 13.02
CA GLU A 42 6.84 -7.55 13.37
C GLU A 42 6.22 -6.86 12.14
N ALA A 43 7.04 -6.15 11.38
CA ALA A 43 6.62 -5.55 10.12
C ALA A 43 6.14 -6.58 9.09
N MET A 44 6.88 -7.68 8.91
CA MET A 44 6.48 -8.77 8.02
C MET A 44 5.13 -9.36 8.42
N ASN A 45 4.92 -9.61 9.71
CA ASN A 45 3.64 -10.14 10.21
C ASN A 45 2.49 -9.16 9.97
N ALA A 46 2.69 -7.88 10.30
CA ALA A 46 1.67 -6.85 10.14
C ALA A 46 1.30 -6.63 8.66
N ILE A 47 2.29 -6.59 7.77
CA ILE A 47 2.05 -6.48 6.32
C ILE A 47 1.32 -7.73 5.80
N HIS A 48 1.71 -8.92 6.25
CA HIS A 48 1.05 -10.16 5.85
C HIS A 48 -0.43 -10.18 6.24
N LEU A 49 -0.74 -9.78 7.48
CA LEU A 49 -2.13 -9.64 7.96
C LEU A 49 -2.89 -8.59 7.13
N ALA A 50 -2.25 -7.47 6.78
CA ALA A 50 -2.87 -6.45 5.93
C ALA A 50 -3.25 -7.01 4.53
N PHE A 51 -2.37 -7.83 3.92
CA PHE A 51 -2.65 -8.52 2.66
C PHE A 51 -3.81 -9.52 2.78
N GLN A 52 -3.97 -10.19 3.92
CA GLN A 52 -5.12 -11.08 4.17
C GLN A 52 -6.42 -10.29 4.32
N ASN A 53 -6.40 -9.20 5.10
CA ASN A 53 -7.58 -8.39 5.40
C ASN A 53 -8.13 -7.62 4.20
N CYS A 54 -7.25 -7.18 3.28
CA CYS A 54 -7.62 -6.40 2.10
C CYS A 54 -8.45 -7.19 1.07
N GLN A 55 -8.35 -8.53 1.06
CA GLN A 55 -9.08 -9.42 0.13
C GLN A 55 -8.96 -9.06 -1.38
N GLY A 56 -7.97 -8.24 -1.75
CA GLY A 56 -7.73 -7.83 -3.14
C GLY A 56 -8.52 -6.61 -3.60
N SER A 57 -9.12 -5.85 -2.70
CA SER A 57 -9.79 -4.58 -3.00
C SER A 57 -9.18 -3.42 -2.22
N ASP A 58 -9.08 -2.26 -2.83
CA ASP A 58 -8.68 -1.03 -2.14
C ASP A 58 -9.78 -0.61 -1.15
N PRO A 59 -9.46 -0.36 0.14
CA PRO A 59 -10.45 -0.02 1.17
C PRO A 59 -11.10 1.36 0.97
N TYR A 60 -10.53 2.26 0.15
CA TYR A 60 -11.04 3.62 -0.03
C TYR A 60 -11.95 3.76 -1.25
N ASP A 61 -11.58 3.16 -2.38
CA ASP A 61 -12.38 3.27 -3.62
C ASP A 61 -13.11 1.97 -3.99
N GLY A 62 -12.87 0.87 -3.27
CA GLY A 62 -13.51 -0.43 -3.48
C GLY A 62 -13.07 -1.16 -4.76
N MET A 63 -12.10 -0.61 -5.50
CA MET A 63 -11.69 -1.17 -6.79
C MET A 63 -10.69 -2.32 -6.59
N PRO A 64 -10.68 -3.32 -7.49
CA PRO A 64 -9.78 -4.45 -7.38
C PRO A 64 -8.31 -4.01 -7.53
N LEU A 65 -7.44 -4.66 -6.75
CA LEU A 65 -5.99 -4.51 -6.81
C LEU A 65 -5.38 -5.53 -7.77
N GLU A 66 -4.33 -5.12 -8.47
CA GLU A 66 -3.64 -5.96 -9.44
C GLU A 66 -2.37 -6.56 -8.83
N SER A 67 -2.48 -7.77 -8.27
CA SER A 67 -1.38 -8.44 -7.58
C SER A 67 -0.18 -8.77 -8.47
N GLN A 68 -0.39 -8.91 -9.79
CA GLN A 68 0.68 -9.15 -10.78
C GLN A 68 1.69 -7.99 -10.83
N LEU A 69 1.25 -6.77 -10.53
CA LEU A 69 2.10 -5.58 -10.55
C LEU A 69 3.20 -5.61 -9.47
N LEU A 70 3.03 -6.40 -8.40
CA LEU A 70 4.03 -6.56 -7.34
C LEU A 70 5.34 -7.18 -7.87
N GLU A 71 5.23 -8.14 -8.78
CA GLU A 71 6.40 -8.78 -9.39
C GLU A 71 7.04 -7.88 -10.45
N ILE A 72 6.24 -7.11 -11.17
CA ILE A 72 6.74 -6.16 -12.16
C ILE A 72 7.52 -5.03 -11.48
N GLU A 73 6.99 -4.45 -10.39
CA GLU A 73 7.70 -3.42 -9.60
C GLU A 73 9.08 -3.94 -9.16
N ASP A 74 9.14 -5.16 -8.63
CA ASP A 74 10.38 -5.77 -8.15
C ASP A 74 11.45 -5.90 -9.26
N ARG A 75 11.02 -6.11 -10.51
CA ARG A 75 11.88 -6.19 -11.70
C ARG A 75 12.16 -4.82 -12.34
N ALA A 76 11.22 -3.87 -12.24
CA ALA A 76 11.19 -2.62 -12.99
C ALA A 76 11.92 -1.44 -12.32
N ILE A 77 12.29 -1.54 -11.03
CA ILE A 77 13.01 -0.51 -10.27
C ILE A 77 14.30 -0.01 -10.97
N GLN A 78 14.84 -0.75 -11.94
CA GLN A 78 16.09 -0.39 -12.63
C GLN A 78 15.93 0.37 -13.97
N ARG A 79 14.73 0.49 -14.58
CA ARG A 79 14.65 0.85 -16.03
C ARG A 79 13.54 1.81 -16.48
N ILE A 80 12.66 2.30 -15.63
CA ILE A 80 11.46 3.06 -16.09
C ILE A 80 11.44 4.51 -15.59
N THR A 81 11.13 5.44 -16.49
CA THR A 81 10.93 6.87 -16.21
C THR A 81 9.66 7.13 -15.37
N GLU A 82 9.77 8.07 -14.44
CA GLU A 82 8.86 8.30 -13.30
C GLU A 82 7.37 8.53 -13.67
N ILE A 83 7.08 9.08 -14.85
CA ILE A 83 5.72 9.52 -15.24
C ILE A 83 4.88 8.41 -15.89
N ALA A 84 5.47 7.61 -16.80
CA ALA A 84 4.76 6.46 -17.41
C ALA A 84 4.46 5.38 -16.36
N CYS A 85 5.35 5.26 -15.37
CA CYS A 85 5.24 4.37 -14.22
C CYS A 85 3.93 4.62 -13.40
N LYS A 86 3.60 5.87 -13.08
CA LYS A 86 2.46 6.19 -12.18
C LYS A 86 1.10 5.69 -12.69
N ARG A 87 0.85 5.75 -14.01
CA ARG A 87 -0.45 5.28 -14.58
C ARG A 87 -0.51 3.76 -14.67
N GLN A 88 0.59 3.10 -15.03
CA GLN A 88 0.65 1.64 -15.16
C GLN A 88 0.57 0.94 -13.80
N PHE A 89 1.14 1.53 -12.75
CA PHE A 89 1.12 0.97 -11.39
C PHE A 89 -0.04 1.47 -10.54
N ARG A 90 -1.01 2.18 -11.12
CA ARG A 90 -2.12 2.82 -10.39
C ARG A 90 -2.86 1.87 -9.45
N ARG A 91 -3.08 0.62 -9.88
CA ARG A 91 -3.80 -0.44 -9.14
C ARG A 91 -2.89 -1.42 -8.40
N MET A 92 -1.60 -1.10 -8.31
CA MET A 92 -0.64 -1.95 -7.60
C MET A 92 -0.91 -1.93 -6.09
N PRO A 93 -0.97 -3.11 -5.43
CA PRO A 93 -1.04 -3.19 -3.97
C PRO A 93 0.18 -2.53 -3.33
N THR A 94 -0.06 -1.53 -2.49
CA THR A 94 0.96 -0.75 -1.81
C THR A 94 0.72 -0.79 -0.31
N VAL A 95 1.79 -0.97 0.45
CA VAL A 95 1.73 -0.97 1.91
C VAL A 95 1.70 0.48 2.38
N ALA A 96 0.61 0.88 3.03
CA ALA A 96 0.47 2.19 3.66
C ALA A 96 0.44 2.07 5.17
N HIS A 97 0.85 3.12 5.86
CA HIS A 97 0.60 3.26 7.28
C HIS A 97 -0.85 3.68 7.52
N ILE A 98 -1.47 3.08 8.54
CA ILE A 98 -2.81 3.49 8.99
C ILE A 98 -2.73 4.88 9.65
N THR A 99 -1.71 5.07 10.49
CA THR A 99 -1.44 6.31 11.24
C THR A 99 -0.15 6.98 10.77
N ALA A 100 0.02 8.27 11.05
CA ALA A 100 1.27 8.98 10.75
C ALA A 100 2.47 8.49 11.59
N GLU A 101 2.20 7.85 12.73
CA GLU A 101 3.21 7.34 13.64
C GLU A 101 4.00 6.15 13.05
N PRO A 102 5.31 6.03 13.35
CA PRO A 102 6.17 4.97 12.83
C PRO A 102 5.98 3.65 13.61
N VAL A 103 4.73 3.16 13.63
CA VAL A 103 4.31 1.90 14.27
C VAL A 103 4.04 0.82 13.23
N ALA A 104 4.12 -0.46 13.62
CA ALA A 104 3.89 -1.60 12.73
C ALA A 104 2.39 -1.86 12.48
N GLN A 105 1.67 -0.83 12.05
CA GLN A 105 0.25 -0.88 11.70
C GLN A 105 0.08 -0.45 10.24
N PHE A 106 -0.30 -1.41 9.41
CA PHE A 106 -0.33 -1.24 7.96
C PHE A 106 -1.68 -1.62 7.36
N GLU A 107 -2.00 -0.98 6.25
CA GLU A 107 -3.09 -1.33 5.35
C GLU A 107 -2.55 -1.53 3.93
N ILE A 108 -3.28 -2.30 3.11
CA ILE A 108 -2.97 -2.44 1.69
C ILE A 108 -3.94 -1.58 0.90
N VAL A 109 -3.41 -0.65 0.14
CA VAL A 109 -4.15 0.29 -0.71
C VAL A 109 -3.60 0.25 -2.12
N SER A 110 -4.34 0.78 -3.09
CA SER A 110 -3.77 0.99 -4.43
C SER A 110 -2.70 2.08 -4.39
N ARG A 111 -1.73 2.01 -5.30
CA ARG A 111 -0.70 3.04 -5.42
C ARG A 111 -1.29 4.43 -5.64
N GLN A 112 -2.40 4.53 -6.38
CA GLN A 112 -3.12 5.78 -6.55
C GLN A 112 -3.58 6.36 -5.21
N THR A 113 -4.23 5.55 -4.39
CA THR A 113 -4.72 5.98 -3.07
C THR A 113 -3.55 6.33 -2.15
N TYR A 114 -2.47 5.55 -2.19
CA TYR A 114 -1.24 5.86 -1.44
C TYR A 114 -0.67 7.23 -1.82
N ASP A 115 -0.53 7.50 -3.11
CA ASP A 115 0.00 8.78 -3.62
C ASP A 115 -0.98 9.94 -3.33
N ALA A 116 -2.30 9.70 -3.34
CA ALA A 116 -3.31 10.74 -3.04
C ALA A 116 -3.43 11.04 -1.53
N LYS A 117 -3.21 10.05 -0.66
CA LYS A 117 -3.31 10.19 0.80
C LYS A 117 -2.13 11.00 1.35
N GLU A 118 -0.94 10.93 0.74
CA GLU A 118 0.23 11.81 0.95
C GLU A 118 0.48 12.37 2.40
N GLY A 119 0.23 11.56 3.43
CA GLY A 119 0.47 11.94 4.84
C GLY A 119 -0.78 12.27 5.67
N TYR A 120 -1.96 12.35 5.05
CA TYR A 120 -3.24 12.37 5.77
C TYR A 120 -3.47 11.06 6.52
N SER A 121 -4.17 11.13 7.64
CA SER A 121 -4.84 9.96 8.23
C SER A 121 -6.00 9.50 7.34
N SER A 122 -6.51 8.29 7.59
CA SER A 122 -7.66 7.75 6.86
C SER A 122 -8.90 8.65 6.99
N GLU A 123 -9.15 9.20 8.18
CA GLU A 123 -10.29 10.09 8.46
C GLU A 123 -10.16 11.42 7.74
N GLU A 124 -9.00 12.08 7.85
CA GLU A 124 -8.74 13.36 7.18
C GLU A 124 -8.87 13.26 5.67
N PHE A 125 -8.37 12.15 5.08
CA PHE A 125 -8.48 11.92 3.64
C PHE A 125 -9.94 11.75 3.20
N ILE A 126 -10.74 11.01 3.96
CA ILE A 126 -12.17 10.81 3.68
C ILE A 126 -12.92 12.14 3.77
N ASP A 127 -12.64 12.94 4.80
CA ASP A 127 -13.29 14.24 4.99
C ASP A 127 -12.91 15.23 3.87
N TYR A 128 -11.65 15.21 3.44
CA TYR A 128 -11.23 15.95 2.25
C TYR A 128 -12.00 15.51 1.00
N CYS A 129 -12.11 14.20 0.74
CA CYS A 129 -12.89 13.69 -0.39
C CYS A 129 -14.36 14.12 -0.33
N ARG A 130 -14.99 14.09 0.86
CA ARG A 130 -16.37 14.58 1.06
C ARG A 130 -16.49 16.07 0.74
N ALA A 131 -15.54 16.89 1.16
CA ALA A 131 -15.51 18.32 0.87
C ALA A 131 -15.38 18.60 -0.63
N VAL A 132 -14.52 17.86 -1.35
CA VAL A 132 -14.37 17.95 -2.81
C VAL A 132 -15.68 17.59 -3.52
N VAL A 133 -16.33 16.50 -3.11
CA VAL A 133 -17.63 16.10 -3.67
C VAL A 133 -18.70 17.16 -3.40
N ALA A 134 -18.78 17.69 -2.19
CA ALA A 134 -19.72 18.75 -1.84
C ALA A 134 -19.49 20.02 -2.69
N ASN A 135 -18.24 20.41 -2.92
CA ASN A 135 -17.90 21.56 -3.76
C ASN A 135 -18.26 21.32 -5.24
N SER A 136 -18.03 20.11 -5.75
CA SER A 136 -18.37 19.75 -7.14
C SER A 136 -19.87 19.86 -7.43
N LYS A 137 -20.73 19.63 -6.43
CA LYS A 137 -22.18 19.79 -6.52
C LYS A 137 -22.61 21.26 -6.51
N LYS A 138 -21.84 22.15 -5.86
CA LYS A 138 -22.09 23.60 -5.83
C LYS A 138 -21.68 24.28 -7.12
N SER A 139 -20.54 23.88 -7.69
CA SER A 139 -19.96 24.49 -8.90
C SER A 139 -20.68 24.11 -10.22
N LYS A 140 -21.68 23.23 -10.16
CA LYS A 140 -22.55 22.87 -11.30
C LYS A 140 -23.93 23.53 -11.24
N ARG A 141 -24.09 24.60 -10.45
CA ARG A 141 -25.26 25.49 -10.45
C ARG A 141 -24.90 26.81 -11.11
#